data_AF-A0A5E4EMX8-F1
#
_entry.id   AF-A0A5E4EMX8-F1
#
_cell.length_a   1.000
_cell.length_b   1.000
_cell.length_c   1.000
_cell.angle_alpha   90.00
_cell.angle_beta   90.00
_cell.angle_gamma   90.00
#
_symmetry.space_group_name_H-M   'P 1'
#
loop_
_entity.id
_entity.type
_entity.pdbx_description
1 polymer ?
#
loop_
_entity_poly.entity_id
_entity_poly.type
_entity_poly.pdbx_seq_one_letter_code
_entity_poly.pdbx_strand_id
1 'polypeptide(L)'
;MSRDPMNFSLGLGLLVSELSEEPWKGKVFTFSRNPQLLLIQGDDLKSKYAFMRRMDNQDWDGETDFNKVFDLILEVAVKGNLKPEQMIKRLYVFTSDQDFDDASANSWKTDYRTIQSKFKEKGYGDVVPRVVFWDMNKDEAIPVARSAEQGVARMTGYSKNLVNCFLDNDGDVSPDHVMEAAISGNYYQNLAVVD
;
A
#
# COMPACT_ATOMS: atom_id res chain seq x y z
N MET A 1 -17.77 -13.26 12.72
CA MET A 1 -16.28 -13.20 12.78
C MET A 1 -15.95 -11.81 13.31
N SER A 2 -15.30 -11.68 14.45
CA SER A 2 -14.97 -10.35 14.99
C SER A 2 -14.00 -9.66 14.04
N ARG A 3 -14.25 -8.37 13.79
CA ARG A 3 -13.40 -7.50 12.99
C ARG A 3 -12.06 -7.36 13.71
N ASP A 4 -11.00 -7.87 13.11
CA ASP A 4 -9.63 -7.67 13.58
C ASP A 4 -8.86 -6.98 12.44
N PRO A 5 -8.84 -5.64 12.41
CA PRO A 5 -8.18 -4.86 11.37
C PRO A 5 -6.71 -5.27 11.19
N MET A 6 -6.02 -5.67 12.25
CA MET A 6 -4.63 -6.12 12.17
C MET A 6 -4.49 -7.42 11.37
N ASN A 7 -5.32 -8.43 11.64
CA ASN A 7 -5.27 -9.69 10.87
C ASN A 7 -5.56 -9.44 9.38
N PHE A 8 -6.38 -8.44 9.08
CA PHE A 8 -6.70 -8.05 7.71
C PHE A 8 -5.53 -7.32 7.03
N SER A 9 -4.88 -6.37 7.71
CA SER A 9 -3.65 -5.72 7.23
C SER A 9 -2.57 -6.75 6.88
N LEU A 10 -2.34 -7.71 7.77
CA LEU A 10 -1.37 -8.78 7.54
C LEU A 10 -1.77 -9.69 6.38
N GLY A 11 -3.06 -10.02 6.27
CA GLY A 11 -3.58 -10.85 5.18
C GLY A 11 -3.43 -10.20 3.80
N LEU A 12 -3.77 -8.90 3.69
CA LEU A 12 -3.56 -8.15 2.44
C LEU A 12 -2.08 -7.95 2.14
N GLY A 13 -1.25 -7.68 3.15
CA GLY A 13 0.20 -7.59 2.98
C GLY A 13 0.80 -8.89 2.43
N LEU A 14 0.40 -10.05 2.97
CA LEU A 14 0.76 -11.35 2.42
C LEU A 14 0.32 -11.49 0.97
N LEU A 15 -0.96 -11.24 0.68
CA LEU A 15 -1.53 -11.39 -0.66
C LEU A 15 -0.79 -10.54 -1.69
N VAL A 16 -0.62 -9.25 -1.42
CA VAL A 16 0.07 -8.32 -2.32
C VAL A 16 1.52 -8.74 -2.53
N SER A 17 2.21 -9.19 -1.48
CA SER A 17 3.60 -9.64 -1.59
C SER A 17 3.74 -10.88 -2.49
N GLU A 18 2.79 -11.82 -2.44
CA GLU A 18 2.81 -13.05 -3.25
C GLU A 18 2.42 -12.79 -4.71
N LEU A 19 1.52 -11.83 -4.94
CA LEU A 19 1.10 -11.40 -6.28
C LEU A 19 2.14 -10.50 -6.97
N SER A 20 3.07 -9.92 -6.20
CA SER A 20 4.15 -9.12 -6.77
C SER A 20 5.09 -9.97 -7.63
N GLU A 21 5.64 -9.37 -8.67
CA GLU A 21 6.62 -10.02 -9.55
C GLU A 21 8.05 -9.91 -8.98
N GLU A 22 8.97 -10.74 -9.49
CA GLU A 22 10.39 -10.61 -9.15
C GLU A 22 10.95 -9.27 -9.66
N PRO A 23 11.83 -8.59 -8.89
CA PRO A 23 12.47 -9.04 -7.66
C PRO A 23 11.73 -8.68 -6.38
N TRP A 24 10.46 -8.27 -6.43
CA TRP A 24 9.70 -7.78 -5.27
C TRP A 24 8.89 -8.86 -4.57
N LYS A 25 8.60 -9.96 -5.29
CA LYS A 25 7.82 -11.10 -4.80
C LYS A 25 8.27 -11.56 -3.41
N GLY A 26 7.26 -11.74 -2.54
CA GLY A 26 7.41 -12.22 -1.18
C GLY A 26 8.13 -11.26 -0.23
N LYS A 27 8.40 -10.01 -0.65
CA LYS A 27 9.11 -9.04 0.18
C LYS A 27 8.16 -8.01 0.79
N VAL A 28 8.51 -7.57 1.99
CA VAL A 28 7.77 -6.57 2.77
C VAL A 28 8.76 -5.62 3.45
N PHE A 29 8.33 -4.39 3.69
CA PHE A 29 9.09 -3.44 4.49
C PHE A 29 8.60 -3.47 5.93
N THR A 30 9.52 -3.37 6.89
CA THR A 30 9.14 -3.08 8.28
C THR A 30 8.61 -1.65 8.38
N PHE A 31 7.56 -1.47 9.16
CA PHE A 31 6.99 -0.16 9.44
C PHE A 31 7.76 0.42 10.62
N SER A 32 8.75 1.30 10.40
CA SER A 32 9.55 1.93 11.47
C SER A 32 10.40 3.09 10.94
N ARG A 33 11.02 3.89 11.81
CA ARG A 33 11.98 4.94 11.38
C ARG A 33 13.28 4.40 10.78
N ASN A 34 13.55 3.11 10.92
CA ASN A 34 14.68 2.42 10.29
C ASN A 34 14.17 1.20 9.54
N PRO A 35 13.45 1.41 8.43
CA PRO A 35 12.78 0.34 7.72
C PRO A 35 13.81 -0.65 7.15
N GLN A 36 13.40 -1.92 7.08
CA GLN A 36 14.16 -3.00 6.46
C GLN A 36 13.31 -3.70 5.40
N LEU A 37 13.92 -4.09 4.29
CA LEU A 37 13.27 -4.93 3.29
C LEU A 37 13.53 -6.41 3.63
N LEU A 38 12.48 -7.14 3.98
CA LEU A 38 12.54 -8.52 4.42
C LEU A 38 11.86 -9.44 3.41
N LEU A 39 12.44 -10.62 3.20
CA LEU A 39 11.77 -11.72 2.50
C LEU A 39 10.93 -12.50 3.53
N ILE A 40 9.62 -12.64 3.27
CA ILE A 40 8.73 -13.42 4.13
C ILE A 40 9.20 -14.87 4.18
N GLN A 41 9.35 -15.41 5.38
CA GLN A 41 9.78 -16.78 5.62
C GLN A 41 8.59 -17.69 5.97
N GLY A 42 8.65 -18.95 5.54
CA GLY A 42 7.66 -19.98 5.83
C GLY A 42 7.16 -20.70 4.58
N ASP A 43 6.83 -21.98 4.73
CA ASP A 43 6.44 -22.86 3.63
C ASP A 43 4.91 -22.90 3.42
N ASP A 44 4.15 -22.46 4.42
CA ASP A 44 2.69 -22.45 4.41
C ASP A 44 2.11 -21.11 4.89
N LEU A 45 0.81 -20.91 4.67
CA LEU A 45 0.15 -19.66 5.06
C LEU A 45 0.29 -19.36 6.55
N LYS A 46 0.25 -20.39 7.40
CA LYS A 46 0.30 -20.25 8.86
C LYS A 46 1.68 -19.74 9.32
N SER A 47 2.75 -20.30 8.76
CA SER A 47 4.13 -19.92 9.07
C SER A 47 4.47 -18.54 8.53
N LYS A 48 4.03 -18.21 7.30
CA LYS A 48 4.18 -16.86 6.72
C LYS A 48 3.41 -15.80 7.52
N TYR A 49 2.18 -16.09 7.91
CA TYR A 49 1.40 -15.23 8.79
C TYR A 49 2.08 -15.02 10.14
N ALA A 50 2.59 -16.11 10.75
CA ALA A 50 3.33 -16.01 12.01
C ALA A 50 4.63 -15.20 11.87
N PHE A 51 5.30 -15.26 10.72
CA PHE A 51 6.45 -14.40 10.42
C PHE A 51 6.03 -12.93 10.40
N MET A 52 5.00 -12.58 9.62
CA MET A 52 4.53 -11.19 9.53
C MET A 52 4.04 -10.66 10.88
N ARG A 53 3.32 -11.47 11.68
CA ARG A 53 2.88 -11.06 13.02
C ARG A 53 4.03 -10.83 13.99
N ARG A 54 5.13 -11.58 13.87
CA ARG A 54 6.33 -11.33 14.69
C ARG A 54 7.04 -10.06 14.26
N MET A 55 7.16 -9.84 12.95
CA MET A 55 7.78 -8.65 12.38
C MET A 55 7.03 -7.38 12.77
N ASP A 56 5.70 -7.38 12.69
CA ASP A 56 4.83 -6.26 13.09
C ASP A 56 4.98 -5.87 14.58
N ASN A 57 5.21 -6.85 15.45
CA ASN A 57 5.42 -6.63 16.88
C ASN A 57 6.86 -6.22 17.25
N GLN A 58 7.79 -6.22 16.30
CA GLN A 58 9.21 -5.93 16.55
C GLN A 58 9.58 -4.55 16.02
N ASP A 59 10.25 -3.75 16.85
CA ASP A 59 10.82 -2.45 16.48
C ASP A 59 9.80 -1.39 16.00
N TRP A 60 8.50 -1.55 16.30
CA TRP A 60 7.51 -0.50 16.09
C TRP A 60 7.78 0.69 17.02
N ASP A 61 8.20 1.81 16.43
CA ASP A 61 8.54 3.04 17.14
C ASP A 61 7.52 4.18 16.93
N GLY A 62 6.37 3.84 16.33
CA GLY A 62 5.23 4.75 16.17
C GLY A 62 5.18 5.49 14.83
N GLU A 63 6.26 5.48 14.05
CA GLU A 63 6.36 6.23 12.80
C GLU A 63 7.19 5.47 11.76
N THR A 64 7.09 5.87 10.49
CA THR A 64 7.90 5.35 9.39
C THR A 64 8.65 6.45 8.67
N ASP A 65 9.94 6.20 8.42
CA ASP A 65 10.76 7.04 7.55
C ASP A 65 10.58 6.58 6.10
N PHE A 66 9.60 7.16 5.41
CA PHE A 66 9.32 6.82 4.01
C PHE A 66 10.49 7.17 3.07
N ASN A 67 11.29 8.18 3.37
CA ASN A 67 12.47 8.50 2.56
C ASN A 67 13.42 7.29 2.49
N LYS A 68 13.67 6.64 3.63
CA LYS A 68 14.47 5.41 3.70
C LYS A 68 13.82 4.21 3.03
N VAL A 69 12.49 4.07 3.09
CA VAL A 69 11.78 3.02 2.34
C VAL A 69 12.05 3.16 0.83
N PHE A 70 11.96 4.38 0.31
CA PHE A 70 12.25 4.67 -1.09
C PHE A 70 13.73 4.52 -1.44
N ASP A 71 14.65 4.78 -0.51
CA ASP A 71 16.07 4.47 -0.68
C ASP A 71 16.31 2.96 -0.84
N LEU A 72 15.64 2.11 -0.06
CA LEU A 72 15.73 0.65 -0.21
C LEU A 72 15.17 0.17 -1.55
N ILE A 73 14.07 0.77 -2.02
CA ILE A 73 13.52 0.48 -3.36
C ILE A 73 14.57 0.82 -4.44
N LEU A 74 15.18 2.01 -4.36
CA LEU A 74 16.24 2.40 -5.29
C LEU A 74 17.46 1.50 -5.20
N GLU A 75 17.83 1.05 -4.00
CA GLU A 75 18.96 0.15 -3.81
C GLU A 75 18.74 -1.17 -4.56
N VAL A 76 17.56 -1.77 -4.43
CA VAL A 76 17.19 -2.98 -5.19
C VAL A 76 17.22 -2.70 -6.69
N ALA A 77 16.66 -1.57 -7.13
CA ALA A 77 16.61 -1.20 -8.54
C ALA A 77 18.00 -1.02 -9.16
N VAL A 78 18.90 -0.31 -8.47
CA VAL A 78 20.26 -0.04 -8.93
C VAL A 78 21.12 -1.30 -8.87
N LYS A 79 21.07 -2.07 -7.78
CA LYS A 79 21.84 -3.32 -7.65
C LYS A 79 21.39 -4.37 -8.65
N GLY A 80 20.08 -4.46 -8.91
CA GLY A 80 19.49 -5.38 -9.86
C GLY A 80 19.56 -4.91 -11.32
N ASN A 81 20.02 -3.68 -11.57
CA ASN A 81 19.96 -3.02 -12.88
C ASN A 81 18.58 -3.17 -13.53
N LEU A 82 17.53 -2.85 -12.76
CA LEU A 82 16.15 -3.05 -13.18
C LEU A 82 15.80 -2.14 -14.35
N LYS A 83 14.97 -2.66 -15.26
CA LYS A 83 14.31 -1.80 -16.24
C LYS A 83 13.15 -1.05 -15.57
N PRO A 84 12.74 0.11 -16.11
CA PRO A 84 11.59 0.86 -15.58
C PRO A 84 10.32 0.02 -15.44
N GLU A 85 10.10 -0.97 -16.32
CA GLU A 85 8.93 -1.85 -16.27
C GLU A 85 8.96 -2.85 -15.11
N GLN A 86 10.14 -3.11 -14.55
CA GLN A 86 10.34 -4.00 -13.40
C GLN A 86 10.26 -3.24 -12.06
N MET A 87 10.09 -1.92 -12.09
CA MET A 87 9.89 -1.14 -10.87
C MET A 87 8.48 -1.35 -10.32
N ILE A 88 8.35 -1.33 -8.99
CA ILE A 88 7.02 -1.30 -8.37
C ILE A 88 6.33 0.02 -8.74
N LYS A 89 5.07 -0.08 -9.15
CA LYS A 89 4.25 1.11 -9.44
C LYS A 89 3.67 1.73 -8.18
N ARG A 90 3.43 0.89 -7.17
CA ARG A 90 2.71 1.25 -5.94
C ARG A 90 3.37 0.60 -4.73
N LEU A 91 3.51 1.37 -3.65
CA LEU A 91 3.88 0.93 -2.32
C LEU A 91 2.59 0.93 -1.46
N TYR A 92 2.17 -0.24 -1.00
CA TYR A 92 1.00 -0.37 -0.14
C TYR A 92 1.40 -0.32 1.32
N VAL A 93 0.68 0.48 2.09
CA VAL A 93 0.78 0.53 3.54
C VAL A 93 -0.59 0.21 4.11
N PHE A 94 -0.68 -0.93 4.80
CA PHE A 94 -1.90 -1.38 5.46
C PHE A 94 -1.73 -1.19 6.96
N THR A 95 -2.57 -0.36 7.57
CA THR A 95 -2.51 -0.06 9.00
C THR A 95 -3.88 -0.15 9.65
N SER A 96 -3.90 -0.31 10.97
CA SER A 96 -5.10 -0.48 11.78
C SER A 96 -5.26 0.57 12.87
N ASP A 97 -4.43 1.61 12.93
CA ASP A 97 -4.40 2.47 14.12
C ASP A 97 -4.01 3.93 13.87
N GLN A 98 -3.62 4.32 12.65
CA GLN A 98 -3.11 5.67 12.37
C GLN A 98 -3.39 6.11 10.94
N ASP A 99 -3.44 7.42 10.72
CA ASP A 99 -3.43 7.99 9.38
C ASP A 99 -1.99 8.24 8.87
N PHE A 100 -1.87 8.64 7.61
CA PHE A 100 -0.57 8.83 6.97
C PHE A 100 0.25 9.98 7.58
N ASP A 101 -0.40 11.04 8.04
CA ASP A 101 0.31 12.22 8.52
C ASP A 101 0.91 11.94 9.91
N ASP A 102 0.21 11.16 10.74
CA ASP A 102 0.72 10.65 12.01
C ASP A 102 1.83 9.59 11.82
N ALA A 103 1.69 8.74 10.81
CA ALA A 103 2.66 7.69 10.52
C ALA A 103 3.97 8.19 9.91
N SER A 104 3.98 9.38 9.30
CA SER A 104 5.14 9.90 8.58
C SER A 104 6.10 10.59 9.53
N ALA A 105 7.32 10.06 9.68
CA ALA A 105 8.32 10.63 10.59
C ALA A 105 8.78 12.04 10.22
N ASN A 106 8.62 12.43 8.94
CA ASN A 106 9.05 13.71 8.40
C ASN A 106 7.93 14.38 7.61
N SER A 107 8.19 15.63 7.17
CA SER A 107 7.29 16.33 6.24
C SER A 107 7.28 15.65 4.87
N TRP A 108 6.18 14.96 4.55
CA TRP A 108 6.01 14.25 3.29
C TRP A 108 6.29 15.11 2.05
N LYS A 109 5.89 16.39 2.06
CA LYS A 109 6.14 17.30 0.94
C LYS A 109 7.62 17.47 0.62
N THR A 110 8.46 17.53 1.64
CA THR A 110 9.91 17.67 1.49
C THR A 110 10.54 16.33 1.11
N ASP A 111 10.09 15.25 1.73
CA ASP A 111 10.54 13.91 1.41
C ASP A 111 10.21 13.52 -0.02
N TYR A 112 8.99 13.76 -0.48
CA TYR A 112 8.56 13.43 -1.84
C TYR A 112 9.42 14.13 -2.90
N ARG A 113 9.76 15.40 -2.70
CA ARG A 113 10.68 16.14 -3.60
C ARG A 113 12.08 15.53 -3.60
N THR A 114 12.55 15.11 -2.43
CA THR A 114 13.85 14.45 -2.26
C THR A 114 13.87 13.10 -2.96
N ILE A 115 12.83 12.28 -2.75
CA ILE A 115 12.61 10.99 -3.41
C ILE A 115 12.61 11.17 -4.93
N GLN A 116 11.81 12.09 -5.46
CA GLN A 116 11.75 12.36 -6.91
C GLN A 116 13.13 12.73 -7.48
N SER A 117 13.91 13.53 -6.76
CA SER A 117 15.26 13.91 -7.17
C SER A 117 16.20 12.70 -7.20
N LYS A 118 16.21 11.89 -6.14
CA LYS A 118 17.01 10.66 -6.05
C LYS A 118 16.68 9.66 -7.16
N PHE A 119 15.39 9.44 -7.43
CA PHE A 119 14.94 8.56 -8.52
C PHE A 119 15.39 9.08 -9.88
N LYS A 120 15.25 10.38 -10.13
CA LYS A 120 15.69 11.01 -11.38
C LYS A 120 17.20 10.87 -11.59
N GLU A 121 18.01 11.09 -10.55
CA GLU A 121 19.47 10.93 -10.61
C GLU A 121 19.92 9.49 -10.93
N LYS A 122 19.11 8.49 -10.56
CA LYS A 122 19.36 7.08 -10.84
C LYS A 122 18.72 6.57 -12.14
N GLY A 123 18.07 7.45 -12.92
CA GLY A 123 17.44 7.09 -14.19
C GLY A 123 16.01 6.53 -14.06
N TYR A 124 15.39 6.62 -12.88
CA TYR A 124 14.04 6.11 -12.59
C TYR A 124 13.01 7.22 -12.36
N GLY A 125 13.27 8.44 -12.86
CA GLY A 125 12.45 9.62 -12.58
C GLY A 125 10.99 9.51 -13.03
N ASP A 126 10.70 8.73 -14.07
CA ASP A 126 9.35 8.54 -14.62
C ASP A 126 8.57 7.40 -13.95
N VAL A 127 9.23 6.62 -13.08
CA VAL A 127 8.69 5.41 -12.43
C VAL A 127 8.83 5.47 -10.90
N VAL A 128 8.66 6.66 -10.33
CA VAL A 128 8.58 6.84 -8.87
C VAL A 128 7.31 6.17 -8.35
N PRO A 129 7.39 5.21 -7.41
CA PRO A 129 6.21 4.53 -6.88
C PRO A 129 5.25 5.50 -6.19
N ARG A 130 3.94 5.29 -6.38
CA ARG A 130 2.91 5.96 -5.57
C ARG A 130 2.72 5.21 -4.26
N VAL A 131 2.48 5.92 -3.16
CA VAL A 131 2.06 5.30 -1.90
C VAL A 131 0.55 5.17 -1.89
N VAL A 132 0.05 4.00 -1.54
CA VAL A 132 -1.35 3.77 -1.21
C VAL A 132 -1.40 3.44 0.28
N PHE A 133 -1.80 4.43 1.06
CA PHE A 133 -1.88 4.32 2.51
C PHE A 133 -3.31 4.02 2.94
N TRP A 134 -3.53 2.90 3.60
CA TRP A 134 -4.85 2.38 3.88
C TRP A 134 -5.02 2.07 5.37
N ASP A 135 -5.78 2.94 6.04
CA ASP A 135 -6.21 2.81 7.43
C ASP A 135 -7.50 2.01 7.53
N MET A 136 -7.44 0.86 8.20
CA MET A 136 -8.53 -0.12 8.31
C MET A 136 -9.34 0.03 9.61
N ASN A 137 -8.92 0.90 10.53
CA ASN A 137 -9.52 1.05 11.85
C ASN A 137 -10.88 1.72 11.83
N LYS A 138 -11.13 2.56 10.81
CA LYS A 138 -12.35 3.38 10.82
C LYS A 138 -13.57 2.55 10.46
N ASP A 139 -14.57 2.57 11.33
CA ASP A 139 -15.96 2.16 11.09
C ASP A 139 -16.67 3.12 10.11
N GLU A 140 -15.94 3.67 9.13
CA GLU A 140 -16.53 4.49 8.09
C GLU A 140 -17.27 3.58 7.12
N ALA A 141 -18.59 3.77 7.05
CA ALA A 141 -19.48 3.02 6.14
C ALA A 141 -19.16 3.27 4.65
N ILE A 142 -18.42 4.35 4.36
CA ILE A 142 -18.02 4.75 3.02
C ILE A 142 -16.49 4.94 3.06
N PRO A 143 -15.73 4.08 2.39
CA PRO A 143 -14.30 4.28 2.25
C PRO A 143 -13.98 5.59 1.55
N VAL A 144 -13.14 6.42 2.16
CA VAL A 144 -12.68 7.67 1.53
C VAL A 144 -11.36 7.40 0.85
N ALA A 145 -11.39 7.25 -0.48
CA ALA A 145 -10.19 7.38 -1.28
C ALA A 145 -9.94 8.88 -1.54
N ARG A 146 -8.77 9.40 -1.20
CA ARG A 146 -8.35 10.75 -1.64
C ARG A 146 -7.41 10.62 -2.81
N SER A 147 -7.66 11.42 -3.86
CA SER A 147 -6.79 11.51 -5.02
C SER A 147 -5.34 11.71 -4.60
N ALA A 148 -4.42 11.13 -5.37
CA ALA A 148 -3.02 11.14 -5.01
C ALA A 148 -2.47 12.58 -4.94
N GLU A 149 -2.26 13.09 -3.72
CA GLU A 149 -1.57 14.34 -3.49
C GLU A 149 -0.10 14.03 -3.28
N GLN A 150 0.77 14.60 -4.11
CA GLN A 150 2.22 14.39 -4.00
C GLN A 150 2.59 12.90 -3.93
N GLY A 151 1.95 12.08 -4.78
CA GLY A 151 2.25 10.66 -4.89
C GLY A 151 1.63 9.76 -3.81
N VAL A 152 0.78 10.27 -2.90
CA VAL A 152 0.11 9.47 -1.85
C VAL A 152 -1.40 9.47 -2.05
N ALA A 153 -1.97 8.29 -2.29
CA ALA A 153 -3.39 8.04 -2.16
C ALA A 153 -3.68 7.55 -0.73
N ARG A 154 -4.71 8.12 -0.08
CA ARG A 154 -5.16 7.71 1.25
C ARG A 154 -6.49 6.99 1.16
N MET A 155 -6.65 5.92 1.89
CA MET A 155 -7.85 5.09 1.96
C MET A 155 -8.22 4.82 3.42
N THR A 156 -9.51 4.86 3.74
CA THR A 156 -10.02 4.52 5.08
C THR A 156 -11.09 3.43 5.04
N GLY A 157 -11.20 2.67 6.12
CA GLY A 157 -12.24 1.67 6.30
C GLY A 157 -12.02 0.39 5.51
N TYR A 158 -13.02 -0.50 5.57
CA TYR A 158 -12.95 -1.82 4.95
C TYR A 158 -14.35 -2.28 4.53
N SER A 159 -14.46 -2.79 3.31
CA SER A 159 -15.62 -3.53 2.82
C SER A 159 -15.19 -4.58 1.80
N LYS A 160 -15.97 -5.66 1.65
CA LYS A 160 -15.74 -6.68 0.60
C LYS A 160 -15.71 -6.06 -0.79
N ASN A 161 -16.59 -5.09 -1.05
CA ASN A 161 -16.65 -4.40 -2.33
C ASN A 161 -15.35 -3.64 -2.60
N LEU A 162 -14.77 -3.00 -1.59
CA LEU A 162 -13.52 -2.27 -1.76
C LEU A 162 -12.33 -3.20 -1.99
N VAL A 163 -12.30 -4.39 -1.37
CA VAL A 163 -11.30 -5.41 -1.71
C VAL A 163 -11.47 -5.90 -3.14
N ASN A 164 -12.70 -6.13 -3.60
CA ASN A 164 -12.94 -6.48 -4.99
C ASN A 164 -12.51 -5.34 -5.92
N CYS A 165 -12.84 -4.08 -5.63
CA CYS A 165 -12.36 -2.93 -6.38
C CYS A 165 -10.83 -2.93 -6.48
N PHE A 166 -10.16 -3.16 -5.36
CA PHE A 166 -8.71 -3.24 -5.30
C PHE A 166 -8.18 -4.34 -6.23
N LEU A 167 -8.75 -5.54 -6.19
CA LEU A 167 -8.30 -6.67 -7.01
C LEU A 167 -8.64 -6.47 -8.50
N ASP A 168 -9.81 -5.94 -8.82
CA ASP A 168 -10.32 -5.80 -10.18
C ASP A 168 -9.64 -4.65 -10.95
N ASN A 169 -9.07 -3.68 -10.24
CA ASN A 169 -8.46 -2.48 -10.83
C ASN A 169 -6.92 -2.45 -10.68
N ASP A 170 -6.24 -3.60 -10.71
CA ASP A 170 -4.77 -3.70 -10.61
C ASP A 170 -4.21 -2.98 -9.36
N GLY A 171 -4.95 -3.08 -8.26
CA GLY A 171 -4.61 -2.44 -6.99
C GLY A 171 -4.86 -0.92 -6.95
N ASP A 172 -5.54 -0.35 -7.93
CA ASP A 172 -5.91 1.06 -7.99
C ASP A 172 -7.33 1.31 -7.45
N VAL A 173 -7.45 2.08 -6.37
CA VAL A 173 -8.76 2.39 -5.78
C VAL A 173 -8.92 3.90 -5.72
N SER A 174 -9.81 4.41 -6.57
CA SER A 174 -10.24 5.81 -6.60
C SER A 174 -11.68 5.93 -6.07
N PRO A 175 -12.14 7.13 -5.69
CA PRO A 175 -13.55 7.37 -5.38
C PRO A 175 -14.49 6.87 -6.47
N ASP A 176 -14.11 7.10 -7.73
CA ASP A 176 -14.90 6.68 -8.88
C ASP A 176 -14.98 5.15 -8.94
N HIS A 177 -13.87 4.43 -8.73
CA HIS A 177 -13.90 2.95 -8.68
C HIS A 177 -14.80 2.43 -7.55
N VAL A 178 -14.74 3.06 -6.38
CA VAL A 178 -15.57 2.67 -5.23
C VAL A 178 -17.05 2.96 -5.50
N MET A 179 -17.36 4.12 -6.08
CA MET A 179 -18.71 4.50 -6.49
C MET A 179 -19.26 3.54 -7.54
N GLU A 180 -18.54 3.35 -8.65
CA GLU A 180 -18.92 2.46 -9.74
C GLU A 180 -19.17 1.04 -9.22
N ALA A 181 -18.29 0.51 -8.37
CA ALA A 181 -18.51 -0.81 -7.78
C ALA A 181 -19.76 -0.86 -6.88
N ALA A 182 -20.03 0.19 -6.10
CA ALA A 182 -21.22 0.26 -5.25
C ALA A 182 -22.53 0.31 -6.07
N ILE A 183 -22.51 0.93 -7.26
CA ILE A 183 -23.69 1.08 -8.14
C ILE A 183 -23.73 0.07 -9.30
N SER A 184 -22.72 -0.78 -9.46
CA SER A 184 -22.67 -1.81 -10.53
C SER A 184 -23.69 -2.95 -10.35
N GLY A 185 -24.27 -3.08 -9.16
CA GLY A 185 -25.22 -4.15 -8.83
C GLY A 185 -26.53 -4.06 -9.61
N ASN A 186 -27.14 -5.22 -9.88
CA ASN A 186 -28.38 -5.36 -10.65
C ASN A 186 -29.54 -4.44 -10.21
N TYR A 187 -29.56 -4.02 -8.93
CA TYR A 187 -30.57 -3.11 -8.39
C TYR A 187 -30.50 -1.70 -8.99
N TYR A 188 -29.32 -1.24 -9.40
CA TYR A 188 -29.09 0.13 -9.90
C TYR A 188 -29.04 0.19 -11.43
N GLN A 189 -28.97 -0.95 -12.14
CA GLN A 189 -28.92 -1.01 -13.62
C GLN A 189 -30.16 -0.44 -14.31
N ASN A 190 -31.29 -0.34 -13.59
CA ASN A 190 -32.55 0.22 -14.11
C ASN A 190 -32.70 1.72 -13.84
N LEU A 191 -31.72 2.37 -13.19
CA LEU A 191 -31.76 3.81 -12.98
C LEU A 191 -31.29 4.52 -14.25
N ALA A 192 -32.14 5.41 -14.76
CA ALA A 192 -31.82 6.29 -15.89
C ALA A 192 -31.68 7.73 -15.38
N VAL A 193 -30.66 8.44 -15.86
CA VAL A 193 -30.57 9.89 -15.69
C VAL A 193 -31.53 10.53 -16.69
N VAL A 194 -32.47 11.34 -16.19
CA VAL A 194 -33.46 12.06 -17.00
C VAL A 194 -33.07 13.55 -16.98
N ASP A 195 -33.08 14.19 -18.14
CA ASP A 195 -32.75 15.61 -18.34
C ASP A 195 -33.95 16.56 -18.17
#